data_AF-A0A0U1KV98-F1
#
_entry.id   AF-A0A0U1KV98-F1
#
_cell.length_a   1.000
_cell.length_b   1.000
_cell.length_c   1.000
_cell.angle_alpha   90.00
_cell.angle_beta   90.00
_cell.angle_gamma   90.00
#
_symmetry.space_group_name_H-M   'P 1'
#
loop_
_entity.id
_entity.type
_entity.pdbx_description
1 polymer ?
#
loop_
_entity_poly.entity_id
_entity_poly.type
_entity_poly.pdbx_seq_one_letter_code
_entity_poly.pdbx_strand_id
1 'polypeptide(L)'
;MSVEKAVSKLRTEMDQNRNNSYVQVVGSYLLTHLEKYPQDAGNIAAEGKTIAKSLDAMRQDASKKKNGNFAVLAPQEGFDIVMRYFGITESDGLVMTPRQPAAASVKPKAKDIDFDVSLADLL
;
A
#
# COMPACT_ATOMS: atom_id res chain seq x y z
N MET A 1 -12.08 10.16 20.81
CA MET A 1 -12.81 9.02 20.18
C MET A 1 -12.00 7.76 20.48
N SER A 2 -12.61 6.69 20.99
CA SER A 2 -11.86 5.52 21.49
C SER A 2 -11.42 4.57 20.36
N VAL A 3 -10.28 3.89 20.55
CA VAL A 3 -9.70 2.94 19.59
C VAL A 3 -10.67 1.81 19.25
N GLU A 4 -11.41 1.31 20.24
CA GLU A 4 -12.39 0.24 20.08
C GLU A 4 -13.50 0.62 19.09
N LYS A 5 -13.93 1.88 19.11
CA LYS A 5 -14.95 2.39 18.19
C LYS A 5 -14.42 2.44 16.75
N ALA A 6 -13.17 2.86 16.56
CA ALA A 6 -12.52 2.88 15.25
C ALA A 6 -12.36 1.45 14.70
N VAL A 7 -11.85 0.53 15.53
CA VAL A 7 -11.70 -0.90 15.19
C VAL A 7 -13.05 -1.53 14.84
N SER A 8 -14.08 -1.31 15.66
CA SER A 8 -15.42 -1.83 15.40
C SER A 8 -15.97 -1.34 14.07
N LYS A 9 -15.82 -0.04 13.78
CA LYS A 9 -16.26 0.56 12.51
C LYS A 9 -15.56 -0.09 11.32
N LEU A 10 -14.22 -0.19 11.36
CA LEU A 10 -13.45 -0.83 10.29
C LEU A 10 -13.87 -2.28 10.06
N ARG A 11 -14.05 -3.06 11.14
CA ARG A 11 -14.51 -4.44 11.04
C ARG A 11 -15.89 -4.55 10.42
N THR A 12 -16.84 -3.68 10.81
CA THR A 12 -18.16 -3.63 10.19
C THR A 12 -18.07 -3.30 8.70
N GLU A 13 -17.26 -2.32 8.30
CA GLU A 13 -17.07 -1.99 6.88
C GLU A 13 -16.45 -3.16 6.10
N MET A 14 -15.46 -3.85 6.68
CA MET A 14 -14.88 -5.06 6.09
C MET A 14 -15.90 -6.19 5.97
N ASP A 15 -16.74 -6.39 6.99
CA ASP A 15 -17.78 -7.44 6.98
C ASP A 15 -18.87 -7.17 5.94
N GLN A 16 -19.29 -5.91 5.80
CA GLN A 16 -20.24 -5.50 4.76
C GLN A 16 -19.68 -5.67 3.35
N ASN A 17 -18.35 -5.67 3.20
CA ASN A 17 -17.64 -5.72 1.93
C ASN A 17 -16.74 -6.96 1.82
N ARG A 18 -17.18 -8.10 2.35
CA ARG A 18 -16.41 -9.37 2.35
C ARG A 18 -15.93 -9.80 0.96
N ASN A 19 -16.69 -9.51 -0.08
CA ASN A 19 -16.36 -9.87 -1.46
C ASN A 19 -15.39 -8.88 -2.13
N ASN A 20 -15.06 -7.77 -1.48
CA ASN A 20 -14.16 -6.75 -2.02
C ASN A 20 -12.78 -6.91 -1.40
N SER A 21 -11.87 -7.57 -2.12
CA SER A 21 -10.50 -7.81 -1.67
C SER A 21 -9.73 -6.53 -1.33
N TYR A 22 -9.99 -5.42 -2.04
CA TYR A 22 -9.34 -4.14 -1.77
C TYR A 22 -9.75 -3.56 -0.41
N VAL A 23 -11.03 -3.67 -0.07
CA VAL A 23 -11.54 -3.25 1.25
C VAL A 23 -10.92 -4.10 2.36
N GLN A 24 -10.73 -5.41 2.13
CA GLN A 24 -10.07 -6.28 3.11
C GLN A 24 -8.62 -5.90 3.35
N VAL A 25 -7.85 -5.63 2.29
CA VAL A 25 -6.43 -5.26 2.39
C VAL A 25 -6.27 -3.92 3.12
N VAL A 26 -7.02 -2.89 2.70
CA VAL A 26 -6.94 -1.57 3.32
C VAL A 26 -7.47 -1.59 4.76
N GLY A 27 -8.56 -2.32 5.00
CA GLY A 27 -9.11 -2.49 6.35
C GLY A 27 -8.12 -3.15 7.30
N SER A 28 -7.46 -4.23 6.86
CA SER A 28 -6.42 -4.92 7.65
C SER A 28 -5.24 -3.99 7.94
N TYR A 29 -4.80 -3.22 6.93
CA TYR A 29 -3.74 -2.23 7.10
C TYR A 29 -4.10 -1.16 8.14
N LEU A 30 -5.32 -0.61 8.09
CA LEU A 30 -5.80 0.39 9.05
C LEU A 30 -5.93 -0.18 10.48
N LEU A 31 -6.32 -1.45 10.62
CA LEU A 31 -6.35 -2.12 11.92
C LEU A 31 -4.94 -2.25 12.52
N THR A 32 -3.97 -2.72 11.74
CA THR A 32 -2.56 -2.78 12.17
C THR A 32 -1.99 -1.39 12.46
N HIS A 33 -2.41 -0.36 11.73
CA HIS A 33 -2.02 1.03 12.02
C HIS A 33 -2.52 1.46 13.40
N LEU A 34 -3.78 1.19 13.74
CA LEU A 34 -4.36 1.55 15.04
C LEU A 34 -3.73 0.82 16.23
N GLU A 35 -3.20 -0.39 16.03
CA GLU A 35 -2.44 -1.10 17.07
C GLU A 35 -1.14 -0.37 17.42
N LYS A 36 -0.50 0.28 16.44
CA LYS A 36 0.75 1.02 16.62
C LYS A 36 0.53 2.48 17.00
N TYR A 37 -0.54 3.07 16.49
CA TYR A 37 -0.82 4.50 16.54
C TYR A 37 -2.27 4.76 16.99
N PRO A 38 -2.58 4.47 18.27
CA PRO A 38 -3.94 4.60 18.79
C PRO A 38 -4.47 6.04 18.75
N GLN A 39 -3.58 7.05 18.73
CA GLN A 39 -3.98 8.45 18.59
C GLN A 39 -4.73 8.74 17.28
N ASP A 40 -4.53 7.95 16.23
CA ASP A 40 -5.18 8.15 14.93
C ASP A 40 -6.62 7.61 14.88
N ALA A 41 -7.11 7.00 15.96
CA ALA A 41 -8.48 6.50 16.06
C ALA A 41 -9.53 7.58 15.78
N GLY A 42 -9.29 8.82 16.19
CA GLY A 42 -10.18 9.94 15.88
C GLY A 42 -10.30 10.23 14.39
N ASN A 43 -9.17 10.20 13.67
CA ASN A 43 -9.08 10.46 12.25
C ASN A 43 -9.81 9.38 11.42
N ILE A 44 -9.62 8.12 11.78
CA ILE A 44 -10.23 6.98 11.09
C ILE A 44 -11.73 6.87 11.40
N ALA A 45 -12.11 7.11 12.65
CA ALA A 45 -13.50 7.01 13.06
C ALA A 45 -14.35 8.24 12.69
N ALA A 46 -13.72 9.31 12.18
CA ALA A 46 -14.41 10.54 11.77
C ALA A 46 -15.60 10.28 10.84
N GLU A 47 -16.61 11.13 10.97
CA GLU A 47 -17.85 11.02 10.21
C GLU A 47 -17.58 11.16 8.71
N GLY A 48 -18.26 10.33 7.91
CA GLY A 48 -18.14 10.35 6.45
C GLY A 48 -16.84 9.74 5.89
N LYS A 49 -15.84 9.43 6.72
CA LYS A 49 -14.64 8.66 6.34
C LYS A 49 -14.95 7.17 6.30
N THR A 50 -14.64 6.50 5.20
CA THR A 50 -14.83 5.04 5.02
C THR A 50 -13.68 4.45 4.21
N ILE A 51 -13.48 3.14 4.32
CA ILE A 51 -12.48 2.40 3.52
C ILE A 51 -12.78 2.57 2.03
N ALA A 52 -14.04 2.43 1.63
CA ALA A 52 -14.45 2.58 0.23
C ALA A 52 -14.10 3.96 -0.35
N LYS A 53 -14.34 5.04 0.41
CA LYS A 53 -13.99 6.39 -0.04
C LYS A 53 -12.48 6.64 -0.06
N SER A 54 -11.71 5.96 0.80
CA SER A 54 -10.25 6.01 0.74
C SER A 54 -9.71 5.35 -0.54
N LEU A 55 -10.34 4.26 -1.00
CA LEU A 55 -10.03 3.64 -2.28
C LEU A 55 -10.44 4.52 -3.47
N ASP A 56 -11.55 5.24 -3.37
CA ASP A 56 -11.91 6.26 -4.37
C ASP A 56 -10.89 7.38 -4.46
N ALA A 57 -10.36 7.84 -3.32
CA ALA A 57 -9.27 8.82 -3.30
C ALA A 57 -8.00 8.26 -3.96
N MET A 58 -7.65 7.01 -3.68
CA MET A 58 -6.54 6.31 -4.34
C MET A 58 -6.74 6.24 -5.86
N ARG A 59 -7.94 5.91 -6.32
CA ARG A 59 -8.30 5.88 -7.75
C ARG A 59 -8.17 7.26 -8.40
N GLN A 60 -8.62 8.32 -7.73
CA GLN A 60 -8.51 9.68 -8.24
C GLN A 60 -7.06 10.13 -8.40
N ASP A 61 -6.20 9.82 -7.42
CA ASP A 61 -4.77 10.14 -7.50
C ASP A 61 -4.06 9.28 -8.57
N ALA A 62 -4.37 7.99 -8.66
CA ALA A 62 -3.85 7.11 -9.71
C ALA A 62 -4.23 7.60 -11.12
N SER A 63 -5.46 8.09 -11.30
CA SER A 63 -5.95 8.59 -12.59
C SER A 63 -5.15 9.78 -13.13
N LYS A 64 -4.52 10.58 -12.25
CA LYS A 64 -3.64 11.69 -12.66
C LYS A 64 -2.33 11.22 -13.27
N LYS A 65 -1.88 10.02 -12.92
CA LYS A 65 -0.62 9.40 -13.37
C LYS A 65 -0.82 8.32 -14.43
N LYS A 66 -2.05 8.19 -14.95
CA LYS A 66 -2.39 7.14 -15.90
C LYS A 66 -1.57 7.26 -17.19
N ASN A 67 -1.11 6.12 -17.69
CA ASN A 67 -0.56 5.99 -19.03
C ASN A 67 -1.53 5.13 -19.85
N GLY A 68 -2.23 5.75 -20.79
CA GLY A 68 -3.37 5.12 -21.46
C GLY A 68 -4.51 4.80 -20.48
N ASN A 69 -4.78 3.51 -20.28
CA ASN A 69 -5.91 3.00 -19.49
C ASN A 69 -5.53 2.50 -18.09
N PHE A 70 -4.27 2.56 -17.70
CA PHE A 70 -3.82 2.05 -16.39
C PHE A 70 -2.85 3.01 -15.70
N ALA A 71 -2.77 2.87 -14.38
CA ALA A 71 -1.77 3.49 -13.55
C ALA A 71 -1.22 2.41 -12.62
N VAL A 72 0.10 2.40 -12.42
CA VAL A 72 0.75 1.52 -11.46
C VAL A 72 1.21 2.39 -10.31
N LEU A 73 0.79 2.05 -9.10
CA LEU A 73 1.25 2.66 -7.86
C LEU A 73 2.16 1.68 -7.14
N ALA A 74 3.23 2.18 -6.54
CA ALA A 74 3.96 1.39 -5.56
C ALA A 74 3.05 1.11 -4.33
N PRO A 75 3.22 -0.01 -3.61
CA PRO A 75 2.39 -0.31 -2.45
C PRO A 75 2.35 0.83 -1.42
N GLN A 76 3.51 1.40 -1.09
CA GLN A 76 3.64 2.50 -0.14
C GLN A 76 2.88 3.74 -0.61
N GLU A 77 3.05 4.12 -1.88
CA GLU A 77 2.33 5.25 -2.47
C GLU A 77 0.80 5.08 -2.39
N GLY A 78 0.30 3.86 -2.62
CA GLY A 78 -1.11 3.53 -2.43
C GLY A 78 -1.58 3.80 -1.00
N PHE A 79 -0.88 3.23 -0.01
CA PHE A 79 -1.23 3.41 1.40
C PHE A 79 -1.09 4.87 1.86
N ASP A 80 -0.11 5.61 1.36
CA ASP A 80 0.06 7.03 1.67
C ASP A 80 -1.14 7.86 1.21
N ILE A 81 -1.74 7.55 0.05
CA ILE A 81 -2.97 8.21 -0.39
C ILE A 81 -4.13 7.91 0.58
N VAL A 82 -4.23 6.66 1.04
CA VAL A 82 -5.25 6.25 2.02
C VAL A 82 -5.04 6.97 3.35
N MET A 83 -3.81 7.04 3.87
CA MET A 83 -3.50 7.75 5.12
C MET A 83 -3.83 9.24 5.02
N ARG A 84 -3.41 9.89 3.91
CA ARG A 84 -3.76 11.28 3.61
C ARG A 84 -5.27 11.49 3.56
N TYR A 85 -6.03 10.55 2.99
CA TYR A 85 -7.49 10.62 2.98
C TYR A 85 -8.07 10.68 4.41
N PHE A 86 -7.51 9.93 5.37
CA PHE A 86 -7.94 9.99 6.77
C PHE A 86 -7.40 11.22 7.52
N GLY A 87 -6.56 12.06 6.90
CA GLY A 87 -5.90 13.17 7.59
C GLY A 87 -4.71 12.74 8.46
N ILE A 88 -4.28 11.49 8.29
CA ILE A 88 -3.06 10.96 8.91
C ILE A 88 -1.94 11.37 7.97
N THR A 89 -1.36 12.53 8.26
CA THR A 89 -0.12 12.98 7.62
C THR A 89 0.98 12.73 8.61
N GLU A 90 2.07 12.07 8.18
CA GLU A 90 3.25 11.92 9.02
C GLU A 90 3.74 13.31 9.41
N SER A 91 3.33 13.76 10.59
CA SER A 91 3.78 15.00 11.18
C SER A 91 5.04 14.66 11.95
N ASP A 92 6.18 15.06 11.38
CA ASP A 92 7.55 14.93 11.89
C ASP A 92 8.06 13.51 12.18
N GLY A 93 8.80 12.93 11.23
CA GLY A 93 9.82 11.97 11.67
C GLY A 93 10.47 11.08 10.62
N LEU A 94 9.81 10.73 9.51
CA LEU A 94 10.43 9.88 8.50
C LEU A 94 10.04 10.33 7.11
N VAL A 95 10.75 11.35 6.63
CA VAL A 95 11.01 11.48 5.20
C VAL A 95 11.73 10.20 4.78
N MET A 96 10.98 9.15 4.45
CA MET A 96 11.50 8.11 3.58
C MET A 96 11.64 8.77 2.22
N THR A 97 12.81 9.39 2.02
CA THR A 97 13.34 9.66 0.69
C THR A 97 13.02 8.45 -0.18
N PRO A 98 12.56 8.64 -1.43
CA PRO A 98 12.50 7.54 -2.38
C PRO A 98 13.82 6.81 -2.25
N ARG A 99 13.79 5.51 -1.95
CA ARG A 99 14.99 4.69 -2.06
C ARG A 99 15.35 4.76 -3.52
N GLN A 100 16.23 5.72 -3.86
CA GLN A 100 17.01 5.70 -5.07
C GLN A 100 17.48 4.25 -5.18
N PRO A 101 17.17 3.53 -6.28
CA PRO A 101 17.72 2.21 -6.45
C PRO A 101 19.21 2.39 -6.20
N ALA A 102 19.71 1.73 -5.16
CA ALA A 102 21.13 1.66 -4.95
C ALA A 102 21.64 1.09 -6.26
N ALA A 103 22.35 1.91 -7.03
CA ALA A 103 23.24 1.41 -8.06
C ALA A 103 24.22 0.52 -7.28
N ALA A 104 23.84 -0.74 -7.14
CA ALA A 104 24.74 -1.78 -6.75
C ALA A 104 25.77 -1.80 -7.87
N SER A 105 26.87 -1.08 -7.69
CA SER A 105 28.13 -1.41 -8.33
C SER A 105 28.63 -2.72 -7.72
N VAL A 106 27.86 -3.79 -7.92
CA VAL A 106 28.42 -5.13 -7.97
C VAL A 106 29.10 -5.20 -9.32
N LYS A 107 30.42 -4.95 -9.33
CA LYS A 107 31.25 -5.45 -10.43
C LYS A 107 30.94 -6.95 -10.53
N PRO A 108 30.43 -7.46 -11.66
CA PRO A 108 30.27 -8.89 -11.82
C PRO A 108 31.67 -9.49 -11.83
N LYS A 109 32.02 -10.21 -10.76
CA LYS A 109 33.13 -11.15 -10.81
C LYS A 109 32.59 -12.33 -11.61
N ALA A 110 32.90 -12.34 -12.90
CA ALA A 110 32.59 -13.43 -13.81
C ALA A 110 33.03 -14.75 -13.18
N LYS A 111 32.06 -15.63 -12.92
CA LYS A 111 32.31 -17.07 -13.01
C LYS A 111 31.65 -17.47 -14.31
N ASP A 112 32.49 -17.76 -15.29
CA ASP A 112 32.10 -18.51 -16.49
C ASP A 112 31.40 -19.80 -16.04
N ILE A 113 30.10 -19.86 -16.26
CA ILE A 113 29.43 -21.13 -16.44
C ILE A 113 29.04 -21.12 -17.90
N ASP A 114 29.90 -21.73 -18.71
CA ASP A 114 29.65 -21.96 -20.12
C ASP A 114 28.64 -23.11 -20.21
N PHE A 115 27.35 -22.76 -20.38
CA PHE A 115 26.28 -23.74 -20.53
C PHE A 115 26.08 -24.02 -22.02
N ASP A 116 27.06 -24.68 -22.62
CA ASP A 116 26.99 -25.19 -23.99
C ASP A 116 26.37 -26.59 -23.97
N VAL A 117 25.05 -26.65 -24.05
CA VAL A 117 24.31 -27.90 -24.29
C VAL A 117 23.75 -27.81 -25.69
N SER A 118 24.28 -28.64 -26.59
CA SER A 118 23.80 -28.71 -27.96
C SER A 118 22.46 -29.47 -28.01
N LEU A 119 21.54 -29.02 -28.87
CA LEU A 119 20.23 -29.67 -29.06
C LEU A 119 20.33 -31.13 -29.55
N ALA A 120 21.53 -31.57 -29.97
CA ALA A 120 21.80 -32.95 -30.35
C ALA A 120 21.95 -33.90 -29.14
N ASP A 121 22.23 -33.39 -27.93
CA ASP A 121 22.31 -34.21 -26.70
C ASP A 121 20.95 -34.45 -26.04
N LEU A 122 19.87 -33.87 -26.56
CA LEU A 122 18.51 -33.94 -26.01
C LEU A 122 17.55 -34.80 -26.85
N LEU A 123 18.03 -35.46 -27.91
CA LEU A 123 17.24 -36.27 -28.85
C LEU A 123 17.74 -37.71 -28.96
#